data_AF-W6A8B4-F1
#
_entry.id   AF-W6A8B4-F1
#
_cell.length_a   1.000
_cell.length_b   1.000
_cell.length_c   1.000
_cell.angle_alpha   90.00
_cell.angle_beta   90.00
_cell.angle_gamma   90.00
#
_symmetry.space_group_name_H-M   'P 1'
#
loop_
_entity.id
_entity.type
_entity.pdbx_description
1 polymer ?
#
loop_
_entity_poly.entity_id
_entity_poly.type
_entity_poly.pdbx_seq_one_letter_code
_entity_poly.pdbx_strand_id
1 'polypeptide(L)'
;MSQSKENQNLLSDLAKKRLDEIKRSEELMGNSAASQQYFIPKRKDNQEVEIVKKTDESIIKPRKHKNLPFSSEEKTEIQKTFSEVKSDLKEKEKANSKLEKQLIKEGYKISKMVKKTTKKINQMIEKDVDQEDIEKTIELKDNYVDQLKEIHENIKVVNSNYDINMTLKDRRKQIYSNAYNAETERARKLMAMREKGYDGGFNWQNHVEDSEFVQPDKNAGLQERKKTRSWEERIKDHEDDQ
;
A
#
# COMPACT_ATOMS: atom_id res chain seq x y z
N MET A 1 54.94 10.09 -9.23
CA MET A 1 54.84 10.42 -10.68
C MET A 1 54.97 9.21 -11.62
N SER A 2 55.29 7.99 -11.15
CA SER A 2 55.47 6.80 -12.03
C SER A 2 54.19 6.00 -12.32
N GLN A 3 53.26 5.92 -11.37
CA GLN A 3 52.09 5.03 -11.46
C GLN A 3 50.96 5.52 -12.39
N SER A 4 50.96 6.79 -12.79
CA SER A 4 49.94 7.32 -13.72
C SER A 4 50.22 6.99 -15.19
N LYS A 5 51.49 6.76 -15.56
CA LYS A 5 51.87 6.40 -16.95
C LYS A 5 51.65 4.91 -17.25
N GLU A 6 51.84 4.02 -16.29
CA GLU A 6 51.56 2.58 -16.46
C GLU A 6 50.07 2.30 -16.68
N ASN A 7 49.18 2.97 -15.94
CA ASN A 7 47.74 2.78 -16.08
C ASN A 7 47.19 3.30 -17.42
N GLN A 8 47.79 4.34 -18.00
CA GLN A 8 47.40 4.82 -19.34
C GLN A 8 47.79 3.84 -20.46
N ASN A 9 48.93 3.15 -20.33
CA ASN A 9 49.34 2.12 -21.29
C ASN A 9 48.46 0.85 -21.21
N LEU A 10 48.06 0.45 -19.99
CA LEU A 10 47.14 -0.70 -19.80
C LEU A 10 45.75 -0.46 -20.42
N LEU A 11 45.24 0.78 -20.37
CA LEU A 11 43.99 1.16 -21.06
C LEU A 11 44.13 1.13 -22.59
N SER A 12 45.30 1.52 -23.12
CA SER A 12 45.64 1.43 -24.55
C SER A 12 45.66 -0.01 -25.04
N ASP A 13 46.30 -0.92 -24.29
CA ASP A 13 46.50 -2.30 -24.74
C ASP A 13 45.21 -3.12 -24.64
N LEU A 14 44.35 -2.82 -23.67
CA LEU A 14 43.02 -3.43 -23.56
C LEU A 14 42.08 -2.94 -24.68
N ALA A 15 42.21 -1.67 -25.09
CA ALA A 15 41.48 -1.13 -26.23
C ALA A 15 41.94 -1.76 -27.55
N LYS A 16 43.24 -1.95 -27.75
CA LYS A 16 43.79 -2.64 -28.94
C LYS A 16 43.33 -4.10 -29.02
N LYS A 17 43.38 -4.83 -27.89
CA LYS A 17 42.88 -6.21 -27.82
C LYS A 17 41.39 -6.31 -28.20
N ARG A 18 40.55 -5.39 -27.70
CA ARG A 18 39.13 -5.33 -28.10
C ARG A 18 38.95 -5.03 -29.59
N LEU A 19 39.79 -4.17 -30.16
CA LEU A 19 39.71 -3.80 -31.57
C LEU A 19 40.11 -4.97 -32.49
N ASP A 20 41.12 -5.74 -32.09
CA ASP A 20 41.52 -6.97 -32.80
C ASP A 20 40.47 -8.10 -32.65
N GLU A 21 39.80 -8.17 -31.51
CA GLU A 21 38.70 -9.12 -31.26
C GLU A 21 37.47 -8.78 -32.12
N ILE A 22 37.14 -7.49 -32.26
CA ILE A 22 36.07 -7.01 -33.16
C ILE A 22 36.41 -7.32 -34.62
N LYS A 23 37.65 -7.06 -35.06
CA LYS A 23 38.09 -7.38 -36.43
C LYS A 23 38.03 -8.88 -36.74
N ARG A 24 38.42 -9.74 -35.78
CA ARG A 24 38.25 -11.19 -35.92
C ARG A 24 36.79 -11.61 -35.94
N SER A 25 35.91 -10.91 -35.22
CA SER A 25 34.46 -11.18 -35.27
C SER A 25 33.85 -10.82 -36.63
N GLU A 26 34.34 -9.76 -37.30
CA GLU A 26 33.95 -9.43 -38.68
C GLU A 26 34.46 -10.46 -39.69
N GLU A 27 35.68 -10.98 -39.53
CA GLU A 27 36.19 -12.09 -40.37
C GLU A 27 35.39 -13.39 -40.17
N LEU A 28 34.99 -13.70 -38.93
CA LEU A 28 34.14 -14.87 -38.61
C LEU A 28 32.70 -14.73 -39.13
N MET A 29 32.23 -13.49 -39.30
CA MET A 29 30.95 -13.15 -39.95
C MET A 29 31.06 -13.14 -41.49
N GLY A 30 32.18 -13.65 -42.03
CA GLY A 30 32.55 -13.60 -43.44
C GLY A 30 31.40 -13.83 -44.39
N ASN A 31 31.08 -12.79 -45.18
CA ASN A 31 30.39 -12.72 -46.48
C ASN A 31 29.21 -13.67 -46.79
N SER A 32 28.66 -14.38 -45.80
CA SER A 32 27.66 -15.44 -45.98
C SER A 32 26.29 -15.04 -45.41
N ALA A 33 26.21 -13.90 -44.73
CA ALA A 33 24.96 -13.35 -44.18
C ALA A 33 24.24 -12.38 -45.13
N ALA A 34 24.67 -12.28 -46.40
CA ALA A 34 24.09 -11.38 -47.39
C ALA A 34 22.80 -11.90 -48.08
N SER A 35 22.31 -13.11 -47.74
CA SER A 35 21.17 -13.74 -48.45
C SER A 35 19.96 -14.11 -47.59
N GLN A 36 19.93 -13.80 -46.29
CA GLN A 36 18.72 -13.94 -45.49
C GLN A 36 18.11 -12.55 -45.24
N GLN A 37 16.99 -12.29 -45.91
CA GLN A 37 16.17 -11.08 -45.77
C GLN A 37 15.65 -10.96 -44.32
N TYR A 38 16.42 -10.33 -43.45
CA TYR A 38 15.91 -9.80 -42.20
C TYR A 38 15.26 -8.44 -42.48
N PHE A 39 14.00 -8.28 -42.05
CA PHE A 39 13.32 -6.99 -42.09
C PHE A 39 13.94 -6.07 -41.04
N ILE A 40 14.88 -5.22 -41.47
CA ILE A 40 15.42 -4.14 -40.65
C ILE A 40 14.51 -2.92 -40.85
N PRO A 41 13.80 -2.44 -39.82
CA PRO A 41 13.03 -1.20 -39.92
C PRO A 41 14.00 -0.05 -40.22
N LYS A 42 13.91 0.52 -41.44
CA LYS A 42 14.67 1.72 -41.81
C LYS A 42 14.20 2.88 -40.93
N ARG A 43 15.15 3.68 -40.43
CA ARG A 43 14.82 4.99 -39.84
C ARG A 43 14.25 5.85 -40.96
N LYS A 44 13.08 6.44 -40.74
CA LYS A 44 12.41 7.31 -41.71
C LYS A 44 13.34 8.44 -42.13
N ASP A 45 13.67 8.49 -43.41
CA ASP A 45 14.26 9.69 -44.00
C ASP A 45 13.19 10.81 -43.99
N ASN A 46 13.63 12.03 -43.72
CA ASN A 46 12.77 13.21 -43.54
C ASN A 46 11.90 13.56 -44.77
N GLN A 47 12.05 12.88 -45.90
CA GLN A 47 11.20 13.06 -47.08
C GLN A 47 9.82 12.37 -46.96
N GLU A 48 9.66 11.34 -46.13
CA GLU A 48 8.33 10.76 -45.86
C GLU A 48 7.46 11.65 -44.96
N VAL A 49 8.06 12.61 -44.24
CA VAL A 49 7.33 13.54 -43.37
C VAL A 49 6.46 14.52 -44.17
N GLU A 50 6.82 14.84 -45.41
CA GLU A 50 5.98 15.70 -46.27
C GLU A 50 4.80 14.95 -46.91
N ILE A 51 4.94 13.65 -47.17
CA ILE A 51 3.85 12.85 -47.75
C ILE A 51 2.77 12.57 -46.68
N VAL A 52 3.17 12.38 -45.41
CA VAL A 52 2.23 12.19 -44.29
C VAL A 52 1.50 13.49 -43.90
N LYS A 53 2.05 14.68 -44.21
CA LYS A 53 1.36 15.96 -43.99
C LYS A 53 0.20 16.23 -44.96
N LYS A 54 0.09 15.48 -46.07
CA LYS A 54 -0.99 15.61 -47.06
C LYS A 54 -2.06 14.54 -46.97
N THR A 55 -1.83 13.47 -46.22
CA THR A 55 -2.89 12.56 -45.82
C THR A 55 -3.51 13.14 -44.58
N ASP A 56 -4.74 13.64 -44.70
CA ASP A 56 -5.57 14.17 -43.63
C ASP A 56 -5.15 13.60 -42.28
N GLU A 57 -4.51 14.44 -41.46
CA GLU A 57 -4.40 14.19 -40.03
C GLU A 57 -5.83 13.95 -39.58
N SER A 58 -6.21 12.68 -39.45
CA SER A 58 -7.39 12.30 -38.71
C SER A 58 -7.08 12.69 -37.27
N ILE A 59 -7.24 13.98 -36.97
CA ILE A 59 -7.30 14.54 -35.64
C ILE A 59 -8.12 13.53 -34.88
N ILE A 60 -7.51 12.85 -33.92
CA ILE A 60 -8.19 11.89 -33.07
C ILE A 60 -9.27 12.71 -32.38
N LYS A 61 -10.47 12.74 -32.97
CA LYS A 61 -11.60 13.46 -32.42
C LYS A 61 -11.83 12.81 -31.06
N PRO A 62 -11.88 13.59 -29.97
CA PRO A 62 -12.18 13.02 -28.66
C PRO A 62 -13.45 12.19 -28.81
N ARG A 63 -13.40 10.93 -28.35
CA ARG A 63 -14.55 10.03 -28.40
C ARG A 63 -15.74 10.82 -27.82
N LYS A 64 -16.82 10.99 -28.61
CA LYS A 64 -18.02 11.68 -28.13
C LYS A 64 -18.35 11.09 -26.77
N HIS A 65 -18.51 11.93 -25.74
CA HIS A 65 -18.99 11.47 -24.45
C HIS A 65 -20.24 10.64 -24.73
N LYS A 66 -20.16 9.33 -24.45
CA LYS A 66 -21.34 8.51 -24.49
C LYS A 66 -22.28 9.15 -23.48
N ASN A 67 -23.39 9.72 -23.96
CA ASN A 67 -24.51 9.98 -23.08
C ASN A 67 -24.85 8.61 -22.51
N LEU A 68 -24.46 8.38 -21.26
CA LEU A 68 -24.91 7.22 -20.52
C LEU A 68 -26.44 7.19 -20.68
N PRO A 69 -27.04 6.01 -20.93
CA PRO A 69 -28.46 5.89 -21.26
C PRO A 69 -29.34 6.11 -20.03
N PHE A 70 -29.06 7.14 -19.25
CA PHE A 70 -29.85 7.54 -18.10
C PHE A 70 -30.96 8.48 -18.55
N SER A 71 -32.19 8.16 -18.15
CA SER A 71 -33.34 9.05 -18.19
C SER A 71 -33.03 10.36 -17.44
N SER A 72 -33.74 11.44 -17.78
CA SER A 72 -33.64 12.70 -17.04
C SER A 72 -33.97 12.52 -15.55
N GLU A 73 -34.92 11.64 -15.25
CA GLU A 73 -35.32 11.29 -13.88
C GLU A 73 -34.18 10.58 -13.13
N GLU A 74 -33.56 9.57 -13.74
CA GLU A 74 -32.41 8.86 -13.17
C GLU A 74 -31.22 9.80 -12.91
N LYS A 75 -30.98 10.77 -13.79
CA LYS A 75 -29.93 11.78 -13.58
C LYS A 75 -30.22 12.66 -12.35
N THR A 76 -31.48 13.06 -12.15
CA THR A 76 -31.86 13.85 -10.98
C THR A 76 -31.75 13.04 -9.68
N GLU A 77 -32.09 11.74 -9.71
CA GLU A 77 -31.95 10.85 -8.58
C GLU A 77 -30.48 10.57 -8.23
N ILE A 78 -29.63 10.33 -9.24
CA ILE A 78 -28.17 10.20 -9.05
C ILE A 78 -27.59 11.48 -8.46
N GLN A 79 -28.02 12.65 -8.92
CA GLN A 79 -27.55 13.92 -8.39
C GLN A 79 -27.99 14.13 -6.93
N LYS A 80 -29.22 13.75 -6.59
CA LYS A 80 -29.76 13.80 -5.23
C LYS A 80 -28.99 12.87 -4.30
N THR A 81 -28.85 11.61 -4.66
CA THR A 81 -28.08 10.62 -3.88
C THR A 81 -26.62 11.04 -3.71
N PHE A 82 -25.98 11.59 -4.74
CA PHE A 82 -24.63 12.13 -4.62
C PHE A 82 -24.56 13.29 -3.62
N SER A 83 -25.56 14.17 -3.61
CA SER A 83 -25.62 15.28 -2.66
C SER A 83 -25.84 14.81 -1.21
N GLU A 84 -26.70 13.80 -1.00
CA GLU A 84 -26.96 13.17 0.29
C GLU A 84 -25.73 12.45 0.82
N VAL A 85 -25.08 11.61 0.00
CA VAL A 85 -23.83 10.95 0.37
C VAL A 85 -22.74 11.97 0.72
N LYS A 86 -22.67 13.09 -0.02
CA LYS A 86 -21.71 14.16 0.26
C LYS A 86 -22.01 14.90 1.57
N SER A 87 -23.27 15.11 1.93
CA SER A 87 -23.62 15.70 3.24
C SER A 87 -23.30 14.74 4.37
N ASP A 88 -23.66 13.47 4.24
CA ASP A 88 -23.43 12.44 5.26
C ASP A 88 -21.94 12.26 5.55
N LEU A 89 -21.11 12.27 4.50
CA LEU A 89 -19.66 12.23 4.64
C LEU A 89 -19.11 13.43 5.40
N LYS A 90 -19.55 14.65 5.06
CA LYS A 90 -19.14 15.87 5.77
C LYS A 90 -19.57 15.85 7.24
N GLU A 91 -20.73 15.29 7.55
CA GLU A 91 -21.20 15.16 8.93
C GLU A 91 -20.36 14.15 9.71
N LYS A 92 -20.05 13.00 9.11
CA LYS A 92 -19.14 12.00 9.68
C LYS A 92 -17.75 12.55 9.92
N GLU A 93 -17.19 13.31 8.97
CA GLU A 93 -15.89 13.98 9.14
C GLU A 93 -15.91 14.96 10.33
N LYS A 94 -16.96 15.77 10.46
CA LYS A 94 -17.12 16.68 11.61
C LYS A 94 -17.25 15.91 12.94
N ALA A 95 -17.99 14.80 12.95
CA ALA A 95 -18.15 13.96 14.13
C ALA A 95 -16.81 13.33 14.54
N ASN A 96 -16.07 12.75 13.58
CA ASN A 96 -14.75 12.17 13.79
C ASN A 96 -13.75 13.22 14.32
N SER A 97 -13.72 14.42 13.73
CA SER A 97 -12.84 15.51 14.20
C SER A 97 -13.18 15.96 15.63
N LYS A 98 -14.46 15.99 16.00
CA LYS A 98 -14.86 16.29 17.39
C LYS A 98 -14.40 15.20 18.36
N LEU A 99 -14.59 13.94 17.97
CA LEU A 99 -14.21 12.79 18.78
C LEU A 99 -12.69 12.69 18.95
N GLU A 100 -11.90 12.91 17.89
CA GLU A 100 -10.44 12.97 17.97
C GLU A 100 -9.97 14.05 18.96
N LYS A 101 -10.55 15.26 18.89
CA LYS A 101 -10.23 16.34 19.83
C LYS A 101 -10.62 16.00 21.27
N GLN A 102 -11.69 15.25 21.48
CA GLN A 102 -12.09 14.78 22.81
C GLN A 102 -11.06 13.78 23.36
N LEU A 103 -10.72 12.75 22.58
CA LEU A 103 -9.72 11.75 22.93
C LEU A 103 -8.35 12.36 23.24
N ILE A 104 -7.90 13.35 22.44
CA ILE A 104 -6.64 14.06 22.70
C ILE A 104 -6.69 14.78 24.06
N LYS A 105 -7.80 15.47 24.37
CA LYS A 105 -7.96 16.17 25.66
C LYS A 105 -7.98 15.21 26.84
N GLU A 106 -8.65 14.06 26.69
CA GLU A 106 -8.68 13.01 27.71
C GLU A 106 -7.29 12.39 27.89
N GLY A 107 -6.58 12.10 26.79
CA GLY A 107 -5.20 11.63 26.82
C GLY A 107 -4.27 12.57 27.58
N TYR A 108 -4.39 13.89 27.38
CA TYR A 108 -3.63 14.87 28.17
C TYR A 108 -3.98 14.85 29.67
N LYS A 109 -5.25 14.67 30.03
CA LYS A 109 -5.67 14.56 31.45
C LYS A 109 -5.07 13.32 32.10
N ILE A 110 -5.19 12.15 31.45
CA ILE A 110 -4.66 10.89 31.96
C ILE A 110 -3.13 10.93 32.04
N SER A 111 -2.45 11.47 31.02
CA SER A 111 -0.99 11.69 31.04
C SER A 111 -0.55 12.54 32.24
N LYS A 112 -1.33 13.58 32.59
CA LYS A 112 -1.06 14.39 33.78
C LYS A 112 -1.24 13.59 35.07
N MET A 113 -2.23 12.69 35.13
CA MET A 113 -2.43 11.78 36.28
C MET A 113 -1.26 10.81 36.43
N VAL A 114 -0.79 10.18 35.34
CA VAL A 114 0.40 9.31 35.33
C VAL A 114 1.64 10.06 35.86
N LYS A 115 1.85 11.31 35.42
CA LYS A 115 2.97 12.13 35.92
C LYS A 115 2.84 12.44 37.41
N LYS A 116 1.63 12.72 37.90
CA LYS A 116 1.36 12.99 39.32
C LYS A 116 1.58 11.73 40.17
N THR A 117 1.04 10.58 39.75
CA THR A 117 1.22 9.31 40.48
C THR A 117 2.69 8.88 40.49
N THR A 118 3.40 9.02 39.37
CA THR A 118 4.84 8.73 39.31
C THR A 118 5.64 9.60 40.29
N LYS A 119 5.35 10.91 40.36
CA LYS A 119 5.96 11.78 41.37
C LYS A 119 5.62 11.36 42.79
N LYS A 120 4.37 10.96 43.04
CA LYS A 120 3.93 10.48 44.35
C LYS A 120 4.68 9.20 44.75
N ILE A 121 4.81 8.24 43.83
CA ILE A 121 5.57 7.00 44.04
C ILE A 121 7.01 7.33 44.45
N ASN A 122 7.70 8.19 43.70
CA ASN A 122 9.06 8.60 44.05
C ASN A 122 9.14 9.24 45.44
N GLN A 123 8.18 10.10 45.80
CA GLN A 123 8.12 10.72 47.13
C GLN A 123 7.82 9.72 48.26
N MET A 124 7.07 8.65 47.99
CA MET A 124 6.80 7.60 48.99
C MET A 124 8.03 6.70 49.18
N ILE A 125 8.77 6.43 48.10
CA ILE A 125 10.05 5.72 48.14
C ILE A 125 11.09 6.53 48.92
N GLU A 126 11.21 7.85 48.67
CA GLU A 126 12.14 8.73 49.40
C GLU A 126 11.84 8.87 50.91
N LYS A 127 10.60 8.56 51.33
CA LYS A 127 10.12 8.72 52.70
C LYS A 127 10.02 7.41 53.48
N ASP A 128 10.46 6.29 52.91
CA ASP A 128 10.32 4.94 53.49
C ASP A 128 8.88 4.66 53.99
N VAL A 129 7.89 4.98 53.15
CA VAL A 129 6.48 4.64 53.43
C VAL A 129 6.26 3.14 53.25
N ASP A 130 5.28 2.56 53.95
CA ASP A 130 4.90 1.15 53.86
C ASP A 130 4.76 0.66 52.41
N GLN A 131 5.35 -0.51 52.15
CA GLN A 131 5.44 -1.14 50.83
C GLN A 131 4.07 -1.37 50.19
N GLU A 132 3.05 -1.70 50.98
CA GLU A 132 1.69 -2.00 50.51
C GLU A 132 1.01 -0.75 49.89
N ASP A 133 1.27 0.44 50.45
CA ASP A 133 0.73 1.69 49.92
C ASP A 133 1.44 2.12 48.63
N ILE A 134 2.72 1.77 48.50
CA ILE A 134 3.49 1.95 47.27
C ILE A 134 2.94 1.03 46.17
N GLU A 135 2.65 -0.23 46.48
CA GLU A 135 2.07 -1.19 45.53
C GLU A 135 0.70 -0.72 45.02
N LYS A 136 -0.21 -0.32 45.91
CA LYS A 136 -1.52 0.24 45.53
C LYS A 136 -1.41 1.45 44.60
N THR A 137 -0.39 2.30 44.81
CA THR A 137 -0.17 3.48 43.97
C THR A 137 0.53 3.16 42.65
N ILE A 138 1.29 2.08 42.57
CA ILE A 138 1.79 1.50 41.31
C ILE A 138 0.62 0.93 40.50
N GLU A 139 -0.27 0.13 41.12
CA GLU A 139 -1.46 -0.38 40.44
C GLU A 139 -2.33 0.74 39.88
N LEU A 140 -2.53 1.82 40.64
CA LEU A 140 -3.25 3.01 40.17
C LEU A 140 -2.57 3.65 38.96
N LYS A 141 -1.24 3.71 38.93
CA LYS A 141 -0.48 4.22 37.79
C LYS A 141 -0.67 3.30 36.57
N ASP A 142 -0.64 1.99 36.75
CA ASP A 142 -0.80 1.03 35.66
C ASP A 142 -2.20 1.11 35.04
N ASN A 143 -3.24 1.27 35.86
CA ASN A 143 -4.60 1.55 35.38
C ASN A 143 -4.67 2.81 34.51
N TYR A 144 -3.98 3.90 34.89
CA TYR A 144 -3.91 5.10 34.06
C TYR A 144 -3.10 4.89 32.77
N VAL A 145 -2.06 4.05 32.81
CA VAL A 145 -1.28 3.70 31.61
C VAL A 145 -2.12 2.89 30.64
N ASP A 146 -2.94 1.96 31.11
CA ASP A 146 -3.80 1.15 30.26
C ASP A 146 -4.94 1.98 29.65
N GLN A 147 -5.56 2.88 30.43
CA GLN A 147 -6.48 3.88 29.87
C GLN A 147 -5.82 4.76 28.79
N LEU A 148 -4.55 5.12 28.97
CA LEU A 148 -3.80 5.91 27.99
C LEU A 148 -3.54 5.10 26.70
N LYS A 149 -3.26 3.80 26.81
CA LYS A 149 -3.14 2.91 25.64
C LYS A 149 -4.47 2.82 24.88
N GLU A 150 -5.58 2.61 25.59
CA GLU A 150 -6.92 2.55 25.00
C GLU A 150 -7.26 3.85 24.24
N ILE A 151 -6.96 5.01 24.83
CA ILE A 151 -7.14 6.31 24.15
C ILE A 151 -6.28 6.39 22.88
N HIS A 152 -5.04 5.94 22.91
CA HIS A 152 -4.16 5.94 21.74
C HIS A 152 -4.65 5.00 20.63
N GLU A 153 -5.19 3.83 20.99
CA GLU A 153 -5.82 2.91 20.05
C GLU A 153 -7.07 3.53 19.43
N ASN A 154 -7.92 4.14 20.24
CA ASN A 154 -9.13 4.82 19.76
C ASN A 154 -8.79 5.98 18.79
N ILE A 155 -7.74 6.76 19.06
CA ILE A 155 -7.25 7.78 18.13
C ILE A 155 -6.78 7.14 16.81
N LYS A 156 -6.08 6.01 16.87
CA LYS A 156 -5.62 5.28 15.68
C LYS A 156 -6.80 4.78 14.85
N VAL A 157 -7.86 4.27 15.49
CA VAL A 157 -9.09 3.83 14.82
C VAL A 157 -9.76 5.00 14.10
N VAL A 158 -9.93 6.15 14.76
CA VAL A 158 -10.51 7.35 14.14
C VAL A 158 -9.69 7.81 12.92
N ASN A 159 -8.36 7.77 13.03
CA ASN A 159 -7.44 8.20 11.98
C ASN A 159 -7.17 7.15 10.89
N SER A 160 -7.61 5.91 11.09
CA SER A 160 -7.45 4.82 10.11
C SER A 160 -8.47 4.89 8.95
N ASN A 161 -9.49 5.74 9.08
CA ASN A 161 -10.44 5.98 8.01
C ASN A 161 -9.74 6.72 6.86
N TYR A 162 -9.79 6.13 5.66
CA TYR A 162 -9.30 6.79 4.45
C TYR A 162 -10.16 8.03 4.18
N ASP A 163 -9.56 9.22 4.27
CA ASP A 163 -10.14 10.45 3.75
C ASP A 163 -10.39 10.31 2.24
N ILE A 164 -11.61 10.60 1.80
CA ILE A 164 -12.03 10.48 0.39
C ILE A 164 -11.30 11.52 -0.48
N ASN A 165 -10.84 12.63 0.12
CA ASN A 165 -10.11 13.67 -0.59
C ASN A 165 -8.59 13.47 -0.58
N MET A 166 -8.07 12.37 -0.03
CA MET A 166 -6.62 12.12 -0.03
C MET A 166 -6.08 11.88 -1.44
N THR A 167 -4.87 12.35 -1.71
CA THR A 167 -4.21 12.06 -2.99
C THR A 167 -3.92 10.56 -3.10
N LEU A 168 -3.89 10.03 -4.32
CA LEU A 168 -3.55 8.62 -4.56
C LEU A 168 -2.18 8.24 -3.97
N LYS A 169 -1.24 9.21 -3.94
CA LYS A 169 0.09 9.05 -3.35
C LYS A 169 0.02 8.85 -1.84
N ASP A 170 -0.77 9.67 -1.15
CA ASP A 170 -0.94 9.58 0.30
C ASP A 170 -1.69 8.31 0.69
N ARG A 171 -2.71 7.92 -0.09
CA ARG A 171 -3.42 6.65 0.07
C ARG A 171 -2.49 5.45 -0.01
N ARG A 172 -1.62 5.41 -1.04
CA ARG A 172 -0.61 4.34 -1.20
C ARG A 172 0.38 4.33 -0.04
N LYS A 173 0.84 5.50 0.41
CA LYS A 173 1.72 5.62 1.57
C LYS A 173 1.07 5.05 2.84
N GLN A 174 -0.20 5.35 3.07
CA GLN A 174 -0.96 4.85 4.23
C GLN A 174 -1.18 3.33 4.14
N ILE A 175 -1.52 2.80 2.96
CA ILE A 175 -1.63 1.34 2.72
C ILE A 175 -0.30 0.63 3.05
N TYR A 176 0.82 1.14 2.54
CA TYR A 176 2.13 0.54 2.80
C TYR A 176 2.56 0.68 4.26
N SER A 177 2.30 1.82 4.89
CA SER A 177 2.55 1.99 6.33
C SER A 177 1.71 1.04 7.17
N ASN A 178 0.45 0.83 6.82
CA ASN A 178 -0.42 -0.12 7.52
C ASN A 178 0.05 -1.55 7.34
N ALA A 179 0.40 -1.96 6.11
CA ALA A 179 0.94 -3.28 5.83
C ALA A 179 2.27 -3.53 6.57
N TYR A 180 3.18 -2.56 6.56
CA TYR A 180 4.43 -2.63 7.31
C TYR A 180 4.19 -2.76 8.82
N ASN A 181 3.32 -1.91 9.38
CA ASN A 181 2.99 -1.96 10.80
C ASN A 181 2.36 -3.31 11.20
N ALA A 182 1.45 -3.85 10.39
CA ALA A 182 0.85 -5.15 10.61
C ALA A 182 1.89 -6.28 10.61
N GLU A 183 2.82 -6.27 9.65
CA GLU A 183 3.89 -7.27 9.60
C GLU A 183 4.85 -7.14 10.80
N THR A 184 5.19 -5.91 11.21
CA THR A 184 6.03 -5.71 12.39
C THR A 184 5.36 -6.15 13.68
N GLU A 185 4.04 -5.94 13.83
CA GLU A 185 3.28 -6.44 14.98
C GLU A 185 3.20 -7.97 14.98
N ARG A 186 2.98 -8.58 13.82
CA ARG A 186 3.04 -10.04 13.66
C ARG A 186 4.40 -10.59 14.07
N ALA A 187 5.49 -9.96 13.63
CA ALA A 187 6.85 -10.35 14.00
C ALA A 187 7.10 -10.17 15.51
N ARG A 188 6.66 -9.06 16.11
CA ARG A 188 6.73 -8.84 17.57
C ARG A 188 5.96 -9.89 18.34
N LYS A 189 4.75 -10.23 17.89
CA LYS A 189 3.92 -11.29 18.50
C LYS A 189 4.62 -12.64 18.45
N LEU A 190 5.24 -12.98 17.32
CA LEU A 190 6.04 -14.20 17.18
C LEU A 190 7.28 -14.20 18.10
N MET A 191 7.98 -13.07 18.23
CA MET A 191 9.11 -12.93 19.17
C MET A 191 8.65 -13.05 20.62
N ALA A 192 7.57 -12.38 21.00
CA ALA A 192 7.00 -12.48 22.34
C ALA A 192 6.51 -13.90 22.68
N MET A 193 5.96 -14.62 21.69
CA MET A 193 5.61 -16.05 21.84
C MET A 193 6.86 -16.92 22.00
N ARG A 194 7.95 -16.61 21.29
CA ARG A 194 9.23 -17.31 21.43
C ARG A 194 9.87 -17.07 22.80
N GLU A 195 9.82 -15.85 23.30
CA GLU A 195 10.38 -15.45 24.60
C GLU A 195 9.59 -16.03 25.79
N LYS A 196 8.27 -16.23 25.66
CA LYS A 196 7.41 -16.74 26.74
C LYS A 196 7.49 -18.26 26.99
N GLY A 197 8.32 -18.98 26.25
CA GLY A 197 8.51 -20.41 26.46
C GLY A 197 7.39 -21.27 25.86
N TYR A 198 7.79 -22.39 25.29
CA TYR A 198 7.02 -23.25 24.40
C TYR A 198 6.05 -24.18 25.14
N ASP A 199 5.24 -23.67 26.08
CA ASP A 199 4.28 -24.52 26.85
C ASP A 199 2.83 -24.42 26.34
N GLY A 200 2.61 -23.59 25.31
CA GLY A 200 1.37 -23.53 24.54
C GLY A 200 1.73 -23.32 23.08
N GLY A 201 2.14 -24.40 22.41
CA GLY A 201 2.61 -24.39 21.03
C GLY A 201 1.71 -23.56 20.11
N PHE A 202 2.34 -22.86 19.17
CA PHE A 202 1.69 -22.08 18.13
C PHE A 202 0.57 -22.90 17.47
N ASN A 203 -0.67 -22.69 17.91
CA ASN A 203 -1.79 -23.42 17.37
C ASN A 203 -2.32 -22.65 16.17
N TRP A 204 -2.00 -23.11 14.96
CA TRP A 204 -2.53 -22.56 13.70
C TRP A 204 -4.07 -22.47 13.71
N GLN A 205 -4.75 -23.29 14.53
CA GLN A 205 -6.19 -23.30 14.69
C GLN A 205 -6.76 -22.08 15.45
N ASN A 206 -5.94 -21.36 16.22
CA ASN A 206 -6.33 -20.14 16.95
C ASN A 206 -5.78 -18.85 16.32
N HIS A 207 -5.20 -18.93 15.12
CA HIS A 207 -4.88 -17.74 14.34
C HIS A 207 -6.23 -17.13 13.93
N VAL A 208 -6.67 -16.09 14.63
CA VAL A 208 -7.73 -15.21 14.11
C VAL A 208 -7.25 -14.80 12.73
N GLU A 209 -8.03 -15.16 11.72
CA GLU A 209 -7.76 -14.75 10.36
C GLU A 209 -7.93 -13.22 10.30
N ASP A 210 -6.87 -12.48 10.61
CA ASP A 210 -6.76 -11.05 10.24
C ASP A 210 -6.87 -10.85 8.72
N SER A 211 -6.95 -11.96 7.96
CA SER A 211 -7.38 -12.03 6.57
C SER A 211 -8.80 -11.48 6.37
N GLU A 212 -9.74 -11.59 7.31
CA GLU A 212 -11.11 -11.04 7.15
C GLU A 212 -11.13 -9.51 7.01
N PHE A 213 -10.13 -8.81 7.56
CA PHE A 213 -10.01 -7.36 7.42
C PHE A 213 -9.51 -6.93 6.01
N VAL A 214 -8.95 -7.88 5.25
CA VAL A 214 -8.40 -7.65 3.90
C VAL A 214 -8.81 -8.80 2.96
N GLN A 215 -10.02 -9.35 3.10
CA GLN A 215 -10.60 -10.09 1.98
C GLN A 215 -11.18 -9.04 1.03
N PRO A 216 -10.85 -9.07 -0.28
CA PRO A 216 -11.66 -8.34 -1.24
C PRO A 216 -13.08 -8.85 -1.05
N ASP A 217 -13.98 -7.96 -0.64
CA ASP A 217 -15.38 -8.28 -0.40
C ASP A 217 -15.87 -9.14 -1.56
N LYS A 218 -16.26 -10.39 -1.27
CA LYS A 218 -16.71 -11.35 -2.27
C LYS A 218 -17.94 -10.82 -3.03
N ASN A 219 -18.61 -9.80 -2.48
CA ASN A 219 -19.70 -9.06 -3.09
C ASN A 219 -19.31 -7.75 -3.79
N ALA A 220 -18.05 -7.28 -3.69
CA ALA A 220 -17.57 -6.08 -4.38
C ALA A 220 -17.26 -6.31 -5.87
N GLY A 221 -17.37 -7.55 -6.36
CA GLY A 221 -17.47 -7.80 -7.80
C GLY A 221 -18.77 -7.21 -8.34
N LEU A 222 -18.69 -6.34 -9.36
CA LEU A 222 -19.85 -5.91 -10.16
C LEU A 222 -20.74 -7.13 -10.46
N GLN A 223 -22.08 -6.98 -10.40
CA GLN A 223 -23.02 -8.09 -10.66
C GLN A 223 -22.70 -8.86 -11.96
N GLU A 224 -22.18 -8.16 -12.98
CA GLU A 224 -21.74 -8.73 -14.27
C GLU A 224 -20.58 -9.76 -14.17
N ARG A 225 -19.82 -9.76 -13.07
CA ARG A 225 -18.68 -10.66 -12.83
C ARG A 225 -18.98 -11.77 -11.83
N LYS A 226 -20.17 -11.76 -11.20
CA LYS A 226 -20.60 -12.87 -10.36
C LYS A 226 -20.82 -14.08 -11.26
N LYS A 227 -20.12 -15.18 -11.01
CA LYS A 227 -20.38 -16.45 -11.70
C LYS A 227 -21.81 -16.85 -11.36
N THR A 228 -22.71 -16.78 -12.34
CA THR A 228 -24.13 -17.11 -12.19
C THR A 228 -24.39 -18.62 -12.08
N ARG A 229 -23.41 -19.43 -12.49
CA ARG A 229 -23.47 -20.90 -12.45
C ARG A 229 -22.28 -21.47 -11.70
N SER A 230 -22.52 -22.54 -10.96
CA SER A 230 -21.44 -23.29 -10.32
C SER A 230 -20.57 -23.98 -11.38
N TRP A 231 -19.34 -24.34 -11.01
CA TRP A 231 -18.46 -25.06 -11.95
C TRP A 231 -19.02 -26.45 -12.28
N GLU A 232 -19.73 -27.06 -11.33
CA GLU A 232 -20.42 -28.35 -11.48
C GLU A 232 -21.58 -28.27 -12.48
N GLU A 233 -22.38 -27.19 -12.45
CA GLU A 233 -23.44 -26.96 -13.44
C GLU A 233 -22.89 -26.82 -14.88
N ARG A 234 -21.69 -26.22 -15.04
CA ARG A 234 -21.05 -26.09 -16.34
C ARG A 234 -20.48 -27.40 -16.89
N ILE A 235 -20.08 -28.33 -16.03
CA ILE A 235 -19.64 -29.66 -16.47
C ILE A 235 -20.85 -30.46 -16.95
N LYS A 236 -21.96 -30.37 -16.23
CA LYS A 236 -23.18 -31.12 -16.56
C LYS A 236 -23.73 -30.75 -17.94
N ASP A 237 -23.75 -29.46 -18.28
CA ASP A 237 -24.11 -28.97 -19.62
C ASP A 237 -23.18 -29.56 -20.71
N HIS A 238 -21.91 -29.87 -20.39
CA HIS A 238 -20.96 -30.49 -21.33
C HIS A 238 -21.10 -32.00 -21.43
N GLU A 239 -21.62 -32.66 -20.39
CA GLU A 239 -21.94 -34.09 -20.39
C GLU A 239 -23.28 -34.39 -21.08
N ASP A 240 -24.24 -33.46 -21.00
CA ASP A 240 -25.55 -33.56 -21.66
C ASP A 240 -25.51 -33.22 -23.18
N ASP A 241 -24.41 -32.60 -23.66
CA ASP A 241 -24.17 -32.26 -25.08
C ASP A 241 -23.34 -33.34 -25.85
N GLN A 242 -23.10 -34.52 -25.26
CA GLN A 242 -22.50 -35.70 -25.90
C GLN A 242 -23.50 -36.84 -26.09
#